data_AF-A0A3P7Q2F4-F1
#
_entry.id   AF-A0A3P7Q2F4-F1
#
_cell.length_a   1.000
_cell.length_b   1.000
_cell.length_c   1.000
_cell.angle_alpha   90.00
_cell.angle_beta   90.00
_cell.angle_gamma   90.00
#
_symmetry.space_group_name_H-M   'P 1'
#
loop_
_entity.id
_entity.type
_entity.pdbx_description
1 polymer ?
#
loop_
_entity_poly.entity_id
_entity_poly.type
_entity_poly.pdbx_seq_one_letter_code
_entity_poly.pdbx_strand_id
1 'polypeptide(L)'
;MHCFIMPIHLFSVSDADTREVADDSSVALQAHEQDCFAVAIADERWLASGGEDDVAYLWDQQVSDSDPVLKIDHRDSVTSVAFNNAQTLLSTGDMSGHIVITQLADLQPRAKVYAGNGSPCTAGHILPDGKRLLAGYGDGVVSQSFF
;
A
#
# COMPACT_ATOMS: atom_id res chain seq x y z
N MET A 1 0.98 -4.15 28.28
CA MET A 1 0.18 -4.30 27.06
C MET A 1 1.13 -4.84 26.01
N HIS A 2 1.07 -6.13 25.72
CA HIS A 2 1.94 -6.74 24.72
C HIS A 2 1.33 -6.43 23.35
N CYS A 3 1.99 -5.55 22.59
CA CYS A 3 1.65 -5.30 21.19
C CYS A 3 2.02 -6.57 20.41
N PHE A 4 1.03 -7.26 19.85
CA PHE A 4 1.25 -8.37 18.93
C PHE A 4 1.35 -7.77 17.54
N ILE A 5 2.57 -7.38 17.16
CA ILE A 5 2.87 -6.85 15.84
C ILE A 5 2.89 -8.04 14.87
N MET A 6 2.06 -8.00 13.82
CA MET A 6 2.00 -9.05 12.80
C MET A 6 2.90 -8.69 11.62
N PRO A 7 3.98 -9.45 11.35
CA PRO A 7 4.87 -9.19 10.22
C PRO A 7 4.21 -9.60 8.89
N ILE A 8 4.65 -8.98 7.80
CA ILE A 8 4.26 -9.37 6.44
C ILE A 8 5.13 -10.56 6.02
N HIS A 9 4.49 -11.68 5.66
CA HIS A 9 5.16 -12.90 5.21
C HIS A 9 5.05 -13.06 3.69
N LEU A 10 6.18 -13.34 3.03
CA LEU A 10 6.22 -13.69 1.62
C LEU A 10 6.38 -15.21 1.48
N PHE A 11 5.41 -15.88 0.85
CA PHE A 11 5.41 -17.34 0.66
C PHE A 11 5.83 -17.71 -0.77
N SER A 12 6.56 -18.82 -0.92
CA SER A 12 6.95 -19.38 -2.23
C SER A 12 6.29 -20.73 -2.41
N VAL A 13 5.36 -20.85 -3.37
CA VAL A 13 4.62 -22.10 -3.56
C VAL A 13 5.52 -23.17 -4.17
N SER A 14 5.75 -24.25 -3.43
CA SER A 14 6.29 -25.51 -3.95
C SER A 14 5.25 -26.64 -3.81
N ASP A 15 5.20 -27.53 -4.81
CA ASP A 15 4.21 -28.61 -4.87
C ASP A 15 4.37 -29.64 -3.72
N ALA A 16 3.29 -29.75 -2.95
CA ALA A 16 2.86 -30.85 -2.07
C ALA A 16 3.71 -31.19 -0.81
N ASP A 17 3.08 -31.15 0.37
CA ASP A 17 2.64 -32.32 1.16
C ASP A 17 1.99 -31.84 2.47
N THR A 18 0.83 -32.37 2.85
CA THR A 18 0.13 -32.03 4.10
C THR A 18 0.86 -32.62 5.31
N ARG A 19 1.87 -31.92 5.79
CA ARG A 19 2.42 -32.00 7.15
C ARG A 19 2.35 -30.59 7.75
N GLU A 20 2.39 -30.47 9.09
CA GLU A 20 2.28 -29.20 9.84
C GLU A 20 2.73 -28.01 8.99
N VAL A 21 1.83 -27.03 8.80
CA VAL A 21 2.10 -25.83 8.00
C VAL A 21 3.19 -25.04 8.73
N ALA A 22 4.43 -25.45 8.50
CA ALA A 22 5.60 -24.69 8.88
C ALA A 22 5.57 -23.41 8.05
N ASP A 23 5.81 -22.29 8.72
CA ASP A 23 6.00 -21.03 8.04
C ASP A 23 7.19 -21.16 7.06
N ASP A 24 6.90 -21.19 5.76
CA ASP A 24 7.91 -21.27 4.70
C ASP A 24 8.43 -19.90 4.27
N SER A 25 8.01 -18.84 4.97
CA SER A 25 8.32 -17.48 4.57
C SER A 25 9.83 -17.26 4.44
N SER A 26 10.23 -16.74 3.29
CA SER A 26 11.64 -16.48 3.00
C SER A 26 12.13 -15.19 3.65
N VAL A 27 11.21 -14.26 3.91
CA VAL A 27 11.47 -12.94 4.50
C VAL A 27 10.27 -12.51 5.35
N ALA A 28 10.55 -11.89 6.49
CA ALA A 28 9.57 -11.21 7.33
C ALA A 28 9.98 -9.74 7.51
N LEU A 29 9.12 -8.83 7.07
CA LEU A 29 9.35 -7.39 7.18
C LEU A 29 8.54 -6.82 8.34
N GLN A 30 9.23 -6.21 9.30
CA GLN A 30 8.58 -5.47 10.38
C GLN A 30 8.26 -4.06 9.92
N ALA A 31 7.14 -3.96 9.20
CA ALA A 31 6.69 -2.74 8.55
C ALA A 31 6.03 -1.76 9.51
N HIS A 32 5.03 -2.21 10.27
CA HIS A 32 4.11 -1.35 11.00
C HIS A 32 4.19 -1.57 12.51
N GLU A 33 3.90 -0.53 13.29
CA GLU A 33 3.80 -0.63 14.75
C GLU A 33 2.44 -1.21 15.21
N GLN A 34 1.46 -1.21 14.32
CA GLN A 34 0.09 -1.70 14.50
C GLN A 34 -0.31 -2.63 13.35
N ASP A 35 -1.61 -2.96 13.23
CA ASP A 35 -2.12 -3.89 12.24
C ASP A 35 -1.82 -3.43 10.81
N CYS A 36 -1.39 -4.36 9.96
CA CYS A 36 -1.24 -4.11 8.53
C CYS A 36 -2.53 -4.44 7.80
N PHE A 37 -3.10 -3.46 7.08
CA PHE A 37 -4.39 -3.61 6.40
C PHE A 37 -4.28 -3.91 4.91
N ALA A 38 -3.19 -3.47 4.28
CA ALA A 38 -3.03 -3.59 2.83
C ALA A 38 -1.59 -3.91 2.47
N VAL A 39 -1.41 -4.77 1.47
CA VAL A 39 -0.13 -5.07 0.84
C VAL A 39 -0.29 -5.15 -0.67
N ALA A 40 0.75 -4.74 -1.40
CA ALA A 40 0.78 -4.83 -2.86
C ALA A 40 2.20 -5.11 -3.35
N ILE A 41 2.32 -5.79 -4.49
CA ILE A 41 3.60 -6.06 -5.16
C ILE A 41 3.54 -5.61 -6.62
N ALA A 42 4.66 -5.11 -7.15
CA ALA A 42 4.84 -4.76 -8.55
C ALA A 42 6.25 -5.13 -9.04
N ASP A 43 6.34 -5.58 -10.30
CA ASP A 43 7.57 -5.93 -11.01
C ASP A 43 8.50 -6.90 -10.27
N GLU A 44 7.96 -7.71 -9.34
CA GLU A 44 8.75 -8.58 -8.44
C GLU A 44 9.90 -7.82 -7.74
N ARG A 45 9.71 -6.51 -7.55
CA ARG A 45 10.72 -5.58 -7.06
C ARG A 45 10.16 -4.70 -5.96
N TRP A 46 8.99 -4.11 -6.22
CA TRP A 46 8.36 -3.17 -5.33
C TRP A 46 7.38 -3.91 -4.44
N LEU A 47 7.58 -3.81 -3.13
CA LEU A 47 6.58 -4.19 -2.15
C LEU A 47 6.07 -2.92 -1.49
N ALA A 48 4.77 -2.79 -1.31
CA ALA A 48 4.18 -1.70 -0.54
C ALA A 48 3.20 -2.24 0.49
N SER A 49 3.10 -1.56 1.62
CA SER A 49 2.15 -1.89 2.67
C SER A 49 1.55 -0.64 3.29
N GLY A 50 0.36 -0.78 3.87
CA GLY A 50 -0.35 0.23 4.63
C GLY A 50 -0.86 -0.34 5.94
N GLY A 51 -0.78 0.44 7.01
CA GLY A 51 -1.13 0.01 8.36
C GLY A 51 -2.08 0.96 9.09
N GLU A 52 -2.52 0.49 10.26
CA GLU A 52 -3.29 1.26 11.24
C GLU A 52 -2.48 2.40 11.87
N ASP A 53 -1.16 2.32 11.80
CA ASP A 53 -0.21 3.32 12.31
C ASP A 53 -0.12 4.60 11.45
N ASP A 54 -1.12 4.85 10.61
CA ASP A 54 -1.25 6.00 9.69
C ASP A 54 -0.09 6.14 8.70
N VAL A 55 0.59 5.03 8.39
CA VAL A 55 1.76 5.02 7.51
C VAL A 55 1.58 4.01 6.40
N ALA A 56 2.11 4.36 5.22
CA ALA A 56 2.43 3.39 4.19
C ALA A 56 3.95 3.32 3.97
N TYR A 57 4.43 2.13 3.68
CA TYR A 57 5.84 1.87 3.41
C TYR A 57 6.01 1.26 2.03
N LEU A 58 7.17 1.52 1.42
CA LEU A 58 7.59 0.97 0.14
C LEU A 58 9.00 0.41 0.27
N TRP A 59 9.20 -0.83 -0.17
CA TRP A 59 10.48 -1.52 -0.24
C TRP A 59 10.86 -1.78 -1.68
N ASP A 60 12.16 -1.74 -1.93
CA ASP A 60 12.79 -2.18 -3.17
C ASP A 60 13.59 -3.46 -2.89
N GLN A 61 13.07 -4.60 -3.30
CA GLN A 61 13.68 -5.93 -3.12
C GLN A 61 15.05 -6.06 -3.82
N GLN A 62 15.44 -5.11 -4.68
CA GLN A 62 16.77 -5.10 -5.30
C GLN A 62 17.81 -4.33 -4.48
N VAL A 63 17.38 -3.50 -3.52
CA VAL A 63 18.25 -2.59 -2.78
C VAL A 63 18.35 -2.98 -1.30
N SER A 64 17.25 -3.43 -0.72
CA SER A 64 17.14 -3.65 0.73
C SER A 64 16.17 -4.78 1.02
N ASP A 65 16.63 -5.78 1.78
CA ASP A 65 15.80 -6.90 2.22
C ASP A 65 14.99 -6.57 3.49
N SER A 66 15.19 -5.41 4.12
CA SER A 66 14.57 -5.10 5.42
C SER A 66 14.09 -3.66 5.58
N ASP A 67 14.85 -2.68 5.10
CA ASP A 67 14.53 -1.26 5.31
C ASP A 67 13.69 -0.70 4.15
N PRO A 68 12.61 0.04 4.44
CA PRO A 68 11.80 0.69 3.42
C PRO A 68 12.59 1.83 2.76
N VAL A 69 12.47 1.95 1.44
CA VAL A 69 13.07 3.06 0.68
C VAL A 69 12.24 4.33 0.77
N LEU A 70 10.96 4.20 1.12
CA LEU A 70 10.06 5.35 1.30
C LEU A 70 9.04 5.06 2.41
N LYS A 71 8.85 6.08 3.26
CA LYS A 71 7.76 6.18 4.24
C LYS A 71 6.80 7.28 3.79
N ILE A 72 5.51 6.98 3.76
CA ILE A 72 4.44 7.88 3.33
C ILE A 72 3.51 8.10 4.52
N ASP A 73 3.51 9.33 5.06
CA ASP A 73 2.62 9.68 6.17
C ASP A 73 1.20 9.99 5.68
N HIS A 74 0.22 9.40 6.35
CA HIS A 74 -1.21 9.62 6.16
C HIS A 74 -1.82 10.35 7.37
N ARG A 75 -3.13 10.62 7.30
CA ARG A 75 -3.87 11.31 8.39
C ARG A 75 -4.71 10.36 9.24
N ASP A 76 -4.81 9.12 8.80
CA ASP A 76 -5.63 8.06 9.36
C ASP A 76 -5.12 6.72 8.77
N SER A 77 -5.70 5.61 9.21
CA SER A 77 -5.26 4.26 8.86
C SER A 77 -5.24 4.05 7.34
N VAL A 78 -4.11 3.53 6.83
CA VAL A 78 -3.94 3.25 5.41
C VAL A 78 -4.58 1.91 5.09
N THR A 79 -5.72 1.96 4.43
CA THR A 79 -6.55 0.77 4.14
C THR A 79 -6.42 0.30 2.70
N SER A 80 -5.76 1.08 1.83
CA SER A 80 -5.61 0.75 0.42
C SER A 80 -4.23 1.11 -0.09
N VAL A 81 -3.61 0.17 -0.79
CA VAL A 81 -2.32 0.31 -1.46
C VAL A 81 -2.41 -0.41 -2.80
N ALA A 82 -2.06 0.27 -3.89
CA ALA A 82 -2.12 -0.31 -5.23
C ALA A 82 -1.11 0.34 -6.18
N PHE A 83 -0.57 -0.45 -7.11
CA PHE A 83 0.25 0.04 -8.21
C PHE A 83 -0.60 0.26 -9.46
N ASN A 84 -0.20 1.19 -10.32
CA ASN A 84 -0.81 1.30 -11.65
C ASN A 84 -0.36 0.16 -12.56
N ASN A 85 -1.13 -0.12 -13.63
CA ASN A 85 -0.79 -1.17 -14.60
C ASN A 85 0.57 -0.97 -15.28
N ALA A 86 1.02 0.28 -15.40
CA ALA A 86 2.33 0.60 -15.95
C ALA A 86 3.47 0.46 -14.93
N GLN A 87 3.17 0.15 -13.67
CA GLN A 87 4.12 -0.08 -12.57
C GLN A 87 5.11 1.09 -12.38
N THR A 88 4.59 2.30 -12.58
CA THR A 88 5.33 3.56 -12.46
C THR A 88 4.83 4.42 -11.30
N LEU A 89 3.61 4.15 -10.81
CA LEU A 89 2.95 4.89 -9.76
C LEU A 89 2.44 3.95 -8.68
N LEU A 90 2.55 4.40 -7.43
CA LEU A 90 1.95 3.82 -6.25
C LEU A 90 0.82 4.75 -5.78
N SER A 91 -0.36 4.21 -5.55
CA SER A 91 -1.45 4.87 -4.83
C SER A 91 -1.60 4.29 -3.44
N THR A 92 -1.66 5.17 -2.43
CA THR A 92 -2.00 4.82 -1.05
C THR A 92 -3.19 5.66 -0.60
N GLY A 93 -4.14 5.06 0.11
CA GLY A 93 -5.37 5.72 0.55
C GLY A 93 -5.70 5.41 2.01
N ASP A 94 -6.08 6.45 2.75
CA ASP A 94 -6.47 6.34 4.16
C ASP A 94 -7.98 6.48 4.41
N MET A 95 -8.38 6.13 5.64
CA MET A 95 -9.76 6.22 6.12
C MET A 95 -10.29 7.66 6.24
N SER A 96 -9.43 8.68 6.18
CA SER A 96 -9.88 10.08 6.10
C SER A 96 -10.22 10.51 4.66
N GLY A 97 -10.01 9.61 3.70
CA GLY A 97 -10.16 9.87 2.27
C GLY A 97 -8.98 10.63 1.66
N HIS A 98 -7.84 10.69 2.35
CA HIS A 98 -6.61 11.27 1.83
C HIS A 98 -5.82 10.22 1.05
N ILE A 99 -5.61 10.52 -0.23
CA ILE A 99 -4.95 9.63 -1.19
C ILE A 99 -3.64 10.28 -1.63
N VAL A 100 -2.55 9.52 -1.52
CA VAL A 100 -1.23 9.92 -1.98
C VAL A 100 -0.88 9.11 -3.23
N ILE A 101 -0.49 9.80 -4.29
CA ILE A 101 0.06 9.17 -5.49
C ILE A 101 1.55 9.46 -5.54
N THR A 102 2.36 8.41 -5.54
CA THR A 102 3.82 8.48 -5.54
C THR A 102 4.37 7.94 -6.85
N GLN A 103 5.30 8.65 -7.46
CA GLN A 103 6.04 8.14 -8.60
C GLN A 103 7.24 7.30 -8.14
N LEU A 104 7.38 6.11 -8.71
CA LEU A 104 8.43 5.17 -8.32
C LEU A 104 9.81 5.53 -8.88
N ALA A 105 9.87 6.29 -9.98
CA ALA A 105 11.13 6.66 -10.64
C ALA A 105 12.00 7.61 -9.80
N ASP A 106 11.38 8.48 -9.00
CA ASP A 106 12.05 9.48 -8.16
C ASP A 106 11.64 9.39 -6.68
N LEU A 107 10.75 8.43 -6.34
CA LEU A 107 10.17 8.23 -5.02
C LEU A 107 9.49 9.49 -4.47
N GLN A 108 8.96 10.34 -5.34
CA GLN A 108 8.31 11.58 -4.95
C GLN A 108 6.76 11.47 -4.99
N PRO A 109 6.06 11.99 -3.96
CA PRO A 109 4.61 12.13 -4.01
C PRO A 109 4.23 13.20 -5.04
N ARG A 110 3.50 12.80 -6.08
CA ARG A 110 3.00 13.67 -7.15
C ARG A 110 1.67 14.32 -6.82
N ALA A 111 0.81 13.65 -6.05
CA ALA A 111 -0.53 14.14 -5.76
C ALA A 111 -0.96 13.83 -4.34
N LYS A 112 -1.62 14.80 -3.70
CA LYS A 112 -2.48 14.59 -2.53
C LYS A 112 -3.90 14.92 -2.97
N VAL A 113 -4.74 13.90 -3.16
CA VAL A 113 -6.16 14.11 -3.42
C VAL A 113 -6.85 14.20 -2.07
N TYR A 114 -7.47 15.35 -1.80
CA TYR A 114 -8.26 15.59 -0.59
C TYR A 114 -9.70 15.16 -0.82
N ALA A 115 -10.19 14.37 0.13
CA ALA A 115 -11.47 13.69 0.16
C ALA A 115 -12.68 14.51 -0.31
N GLY A 116 -13.66 13.79 -0.86
CA GLY A 116 -15.05 14.19 -0.78
C GLY A 116 -15.44 14.34 0.70
N ASN A 117 -15.64 15.58 1.14
CA ASN A 117 -16.33 15.97 2.38
C ASN A 117 -16.02 15.20 3.69
N GLY A 118 -14.83 14.62 3.85
CA GLY A 118 -14.43 13.90 5.08
C GLY A 118 -14.98 12.48 5.21
N SER A 119 -15.39 11.87 4.10
CA SER A 119 -15.81 10.47 4.05
C SER A 119 -14.63 9.54 3.70
N PRO A 120 -14.58 8.31 4.25
CA PRO A 120 -13.51 7.37 3.94
C PRO A 120 -13.48 7.02 2.45
N CYS A 121 -12.29 6.99 1.87
CA CYS A 121 -12.11 6.44 0.53
C CYS A 121 -12.14 4.92 0.63
N THR A 122 -13.15 4.29 0.01
CA THR A 122 -13.34 2.83 0.06
C THR A 122 -12.77 2.14 -1.17
N ALA A 123 -12.58 2.87 -2.27
CA ALA A 123 -12.06 2.33 -3.51
C ALA A 123 -11.29 3.40 -4.28
N GLY A 124 -10.11 3.04 -4.79
CA GLY A 124 -9.27 3.90 -5.64
C GLY A 124 -8.79 3.14 -6.87
N HIS A 125 -8.78 3.79 -8.03
CA HIS A 125 -8.25 3.21 -9.27
C HIS A 125 -7.56 4.26 -10.14
N ILE A 126 -6.30 4.03 -10.49
CA ILE A 126 -5.56 4.87 -11.44
C ILE A 126 -5.98 4.47 -12.86
N LEU A 127 -6.40 5.44 -13.67
CA LEU A 127 -6.79 5.21 -15.05
C LEU A 127 -5.58 4.79 -15.91
N PRO A 128 -5.78 4.04 -17.00
CA PRO A 128 -4.69 3.57 -17.87
C PRO A 128 -3.83 4.69 -18.48
N ASP A 129 -4.32 5.93 -18.48
CA ASP A 129 -3.56 7.09 -18.94
C ASP A 129 -2.48 7.57 -17.96
N GLY A 130 -2.48 7.08 -16.72
CA GLY A 130 -1.53 7.44 -15.67
C GLY A 130 -1.59 8.90 -15.23
N LYS A 131 -2.67 9.63 -15.58
CA LYS A 131 -2.86 11.06 -15.29
C LYS A 131 -4.11 11.36 -14.49
N ARG A 132 -4.98 10.36 -14.36
CA ARG A 132 -6.26 10.50 -13.67
C ARG A 132 -6.47 9.37 -12.67
N LEU A 133 -7.09 9.74 -11.55
CA LEU A 133 -7.51 8.81 -10.49
C LEU A 133 -9.04 8.86 -10.37
N LEU A 134 -9.65 7.70 -10.19
CA LEU A 134 -11.02 7.56 -9.69
C LEU A 134 -10.97 7.17 -8.21
N ALA A 135 -11.71 7.89 -7.37
CA ALA A 135 -11.87 7.59 -5.96
C ALA A 135 -13.37 7.51 -5.62
N GLY A 136 -13.76 6.46 -4.92
CA GLY A 136 -15.11 6.25 -4.38
C GLY A 136 -15.12 6.37 -2.86
N TYR A 137 -16.01 7.21 -2.34
CA TYR A 137 -16.12 7.51 -0.92
C TYR A 137 -17.33 6.80 -0.27
N GLY A 138 -17.27 6.60 1.04
CA GLY A 138 -18.32 5.95 1.83
C GLY A 138 -19.66 6.70 1.88
N ASP A 139 -19.70 7.98 1.48
CA ASP A 139 -20.94 8.76 1.30
C ASP A 139 -21.61 8.55 -0.07
N GLY A 140 -21.03 7.69 -0.92
CA GLY A 140 -21.51 7.41 -2.27
C GLY A 140 -21.01 8.40 -3.32
N VAL A 141 -20.15 9.35 -2.99
CA VAL A 141 -19.51 10.24 -3.95
C VAL A 141 -18.43 9.49 -4.72
N VAL A 142 -18.35 9.72 -6.03
CA VAL A 142 -17.24 9.29 -6.87
C VAL A 142 -16.55 10.54 -7.43
N SER A 143 -15.28 10.74 -7.12
CA SER A 143 -14.47 11.83 -7.66
C SER A 143 -13.47 11.34 -8.68
N GLN A 144 -13.35 12.06 -9.79
CA GLN A 144 -12.24 11.93 -10.71
C GLN A 144 -11.30 13.12 -10.50
N SER A 145 -10.01 12.86 -10.29
CA SER A 145 -9.00 13.90 -10.09
C SER A 145 -7.87 13.73 -11.10
N PHE A 146 -7.31 14.87 -11.53
CA PHE A 146 -6.07 14.92 -12.31
C PHE A 146 -4.90 15.09 -11.37
N PHE A 147 -3.75 14.50 -11.73
CA PHE A 147 -2.49 14.67 -11.03
C PHE A 147 -1.30 14.65 -11.98
#